data_AF-A0A0D2JJM2-F1
#
_entry.id   AF-A0A0D2JJM2-F1
#
_cell.length_a   1.000
_cell.length_b   1.000
_cell.length_c   1.000
_cell.angle_alpha   90.00
_cell.angle_beta   90.00
_cell.angle_gamma   90.00
#
_symmetry.space_group_name_H-M   'P 1'
#
loop_
_entity.id
_entity.type
_entity.pdbx_description
1 polymer ?
#
loop_
_entity_poly.entity_id
_entity_poly.type
_entity_poly.pdbx_seq_one_letter_code
_entity_poly.pdbx_strand_id
1 'polypeptide(L)'
;MGGNTGIQDVYNLAWKLAYILNDKASTGLLDSYNLERVRSSGWTVQQAYSRCVNRVLKDPSVPHDKELPDETVEIGYRYPEGALITDGPVDPQDQWEDPYVPRTTVGSRIPHKVSEDTSGNKLSSLDLIKRNFVVLTTSAYSPWLDAARRQDFEVDAISVTETSRLVKDPSGELAKVLKLKEGQALLIRPDGYIAWKMTAAVENLADQLGMVLQRILRPNSMTRTRL
;
A
#
# COMPACT_ATOMS: atom_id res chain seq x y z
N MET A 1 -11.95 -17.63 2.21
CA MET A 1 -11.32 -16.61 1.34
C MET A 1 -12.32 -15.71 0.61
N GLY A 2 -13.40 -16.20 -0.02
CA GLY A 2 -14.29 -15.36 -0.86
C GLY A 2 -14.89 -14.12 -0.17
N GLY A 3 -15.43 -14.25 1.05
CA GLY A 3 -15.99 -13.09 1.79
C GLY A 3 -14.95 -12.03 2.13
N ASN A 4 -13.74 -12.45 2.54
CA ASN A 4 -12.63 -11.55 2.86
C ASN A 4 -12.20 -10.74 1.62
N THR A 5 -12.10 -11.40 0.46
CA THR A 5 -11.77 -10.73 -0.81
C THR A 5 -12.79 -9.66 -1.18
N GLY A 6 -14.09 -9.92 -1.02
CA GLY A 6 -15.14 -8.95 -1.31
C GLY A 6 -15.08 -7.71 -0.41
N ILE A 7 -14.76 -7.87 0.88
CA ILE A 7 -14.54 -6.73 1.80
C ILE A 7 -13.34 -5.89 1.33
N GLN A 8 -12.25 -6.55 0.94
CA GLN A 8 -11.05 -5.88 0.45
C GLN A 8 -11.28 -5.14 -0.88
N ASP A 9 -12.15 -5.66 -1.76
CA ASP A 9 -12.56 -4.98 -2.99
C ASP A 9 -13.28 -3.66 -2.69
N VAL A 10 -14.22 -3.69 -1.75
CA VAL A 10 -14.94 -2.48 -1.31
C VAL A 10 -13.98 -1.48 -0.67
N TYR A 11 -13.04 -1.95 0.16
CA TYR A 11 -12.07 -1.07 0.81
C TYR A 11 -11.17 -0.35 -0.21
N ASN A 12 -10.73 -1.06 -1.26
CA ASN A 12 -9.95 -0.49 -2.36
C ASN A 12 -10.76 0.54 -3.19
N LEU A 13 -12.05 0.28 -3.41
CA LEU A 13 -12.91 1.14 -4.23
C LEU A 13 -13.42 2.38 -3.47
N ALA A 14 -13.75 2.24 -2.19
CA ALA A 14 -14.43 3.26 -1.41
C ALA A 14 -13.64 4.57 -1.32
N TRP A 15 -12.32 4.51 -1.07
CA TRP A 15 -11.50 5.72 -0.98
C TRP A 15 -11.36 6.41 -2.35
N LYS A 16 -11.26 5.63 -3.43
CA LYS A 16 -11.18 6.17 -4.80
C LYS A 16 -12.44 6.95 -5.14
N LEU A 17 -13.61 6.36 -4.87
CA LEU A 17 -14.90 7.03 -5.05
C LEU A 17 -15.02 8.27 -4.17
N ALA A 18 -14.60 8.20 -2.89
CA ALA A 18 -14.62 9.35 -2.00
C ALA A 18 -13.77 10.50 -2.56
N TYR A 19 -12.58 10.24 -3.09
CA TYR A 19 -11.73 11.28 -3.68
C TYR A 19 -12.33 11.87 -4.95
N ILE A 20 -12.97 11.05 -5.80
CA ILE A 20 -13.65 11.54 -7.01
C ILE A 20 -14.85 12.42 -6.65
N LEU A 21 -15.71 11.96 -5.73
CA LEU A 21 -16.91 12.69 -5.31
C LEU A 21 -16.60 14.00 -4.58
N ASN A 22 -15.37 14.19 -4.09
CA ASN A 22 -14.89 15.42 -3.46
C ASN A 22 -13.94 16.21 -4.38
N ASP A 23 -13.96 15.97 -5.69
CA ASP A 23 -13.14 16.66 -6.71
C ASP A 23 -11.61 16.58 -6.51
N LYS A 24 -11.14 15.67 -5.65
CA LYS A 24 -9.71 15.42 -5.37
C LYS A 24 -9.07 14.52 -6.43
N ALA A 25 -9.85 13.70 -7.14
CA ALA A 25 -9.38 12.76 -8.15
C ALA A 25 -10.23 12.80 -9.42
N SER A 26 -9.64 12.38 -10.54
CA SER A 26 -10.39 12.16 -11.78
C SER A 26 -11.03 10.77 -11.80
N THR A 27 -12.03 10.57 -12.65
CA THR A 27 -12.65 9.25 -12.87
C THR A 27 -11.66 8.20 -13.38
N GLY A 28 -10.55 8.60 -14.01
CA GLY A 28 -9.48 7.69 -14.44
C GLY A 28 -8.83 6.91 -13.27
N LEU A 29 -8.93 7.41 -12.04
CA LEU A 29 -8.49 6.67 -10.85
C LEU A 29 -9.22 5.31 -10.72
N LEU A 30 -10.46 5.18 -11.20
CA LEU A 30 -11.21 3.94 -11.14
C LEU A 30 -10.63 2.84 -12.04
N ASP A 31 -9.91 3.18 -13.10
CA ASP A 31 -9.27 2.17 -13.95
C ASP A 31 -8.21 1.37 -13.14
N SER A 32 -7.61 1.97 -12.10
CA SER A 32 -6.70 1.27 -11.18
C SER A 32 -7.37 0.15 -10.37
N TYR A 33 -8.70 0.20 -10.16
CA TYR A 33 -9.39 -0.86 -9.42
C TYR A 33 -9.23 -2.21 -10.13
N ASN A 34 -9.42 -2.25 -11.45
CA ASN A 34 -9.28 -3.50 -12.20
C ASN A 34 -7.82 -3.98 -12.23
N LEU A 35 -6.87 -3.07 -12.46
CA LEU A 35 -5.44 -3.38 -12.48
C LEU A 35 -4.97 -4.00 -11.15
N GLU A 36 -5.51 -3.51 -10.03
CA GLU A 36 -5.16 -3.98 -8.69
C GLU A 36 -5.93 -5.24 -8.29
N ARG A 37 -7.26 -5.25 -8.41
CA ARG A 37 -8.13 -6.23 -7.76
C ARG A 37 -8.41 -7.48 -8.58
N VAL A 38 -8.47 -7.38 -9.92
CA VAL A 38 -8.72 -8.55 -10.78
C VAL A 38 -7.57 -9.55 -10.62
N ARG A 39 -6.33 -9.06 -10.58
CA ARG A 39 -5.14 -9.89 -10.43
C ARG A 39 -5.10 -10.59 -9.08
N SER A 40 -5.28 -9.84 -7.98
CA SER A 40 -5.28 -10.41 -6.62
C SER A 40 -6.40 -11.42 -6.40
N SER A 41 -7.58 -11.16 -6.97
CA SER A 41 -8.73 -12.07 -6.87
C SER A 41 -8.53 -13.33 -7.69
N GLY A 42 -7.99 -13.21 -8.91
CA GLY A 42 -7.63 -14.36 -9.74
C GLY A 42 -6.63 -15.29 -9.04
N TRP A 43 -5.62 -14.71 -8.39
CA TRP A 43 -4.66 -15.49 -7.60
C TRP A 43 -5.28 -16.17 -6.38
N THR A 44 -6.20 -15.50 -5.68
CA THR A 44 -6.97 -16.10 -4.58
C THR A 44 -7.80 -17.30 -5.05
N VAL A 45 -8.46 -17.17 -6.20
CA VAL A 45 -9.23 -18.26 -6.82
C VAL A 45 -8.32 -19.43 -7.18
N GLN A 46 -7.16 -19.14 -7.78
CA GLN A 46 -6.16 -20.16 -8.12
C GLN A 46 -5.68 -20.92 -6.88
N GLN A 47 -5.39 -20.23 -5.77
CA GLN A 47 -5.02 -20.88 -4.50
C GLN A 47 -6.17 -21.69 -3.89
N ALA A 48 -7.41 -21.21 -3.99
CA ALA A 48 -8.58 -21.99 -3.55
C ALA A 48 -8.77 -23.27 -4.38
N TYR A 49 -8.55 -23.19 -5.69
CA TYR A 49 -8.57 -24.34 -6.59
C TYR A 49 -7.45 -25.34 -6.23
N SER A 50 -6.20 -24.87 -6.10
CA SER A 50 -5.07 -25.72 -5.72
C SER A 50 -5.29 -26.43 -4.38
N ARG A 51 -5.92 -25.76 -3.41
CA ARG A 51 -6.31 -26.39 -2.13
C ARG A 51 -7.40 -27.45 -2.29
N CYS A 52 -8.37 -27.23 -3.18
CA CYS A 52 -9.38 -28.25 -3.50
C CYS A 52 -8.71 -29.50 -4.10
N VAL A 53 -7.82 -29.32 -5.07
CA VAL A 53 -7.08 -30.42 -5.70
C VAL A 53 -6.25 -31.18 -4.66
N ASN A 54 -5.44 -30.48 -3.87
CA ASN A 54 -4.54 -31.09 -2.89
C ASN A 54 -5.25 -31.78 -1.72
N ARG A 55 -6.32 -31.18 -1.20
CA ARG A 55 -6.95 -31.64 0.05
C ARG A 55 -8.16 -32.54 -0.19
N VAL A 56 -8.89 -32.33 -1.28
CA VAL A 56 -10.15 -33.03 -1.58
C VAL A 56 -9.95 -34.05 -2.69
N LEU A 57 -9.57 -33.62 -3.89
CA LEU A 57 -9.49 -34.52 -5.05
C LEU A 57 -8.32 -35.50 -4.92
N LYS A 58 -7.17 -35.01 -4.44
CA LYS A 58 -5.90 -35.75 -4.29
C LYS A 58 -5.44 -36.42 -5.59
N ASP A 59 -5.80 -35.84 -6.73
CA ASP A 59 -5.41 -36.32 -8.06
C ASP A 59 -4.14 -35.58 -8.52
N PRO A 60 -2.98 -36.28 -8.58
CA PRO A 60 -1.73 -35.66 -9.00
C PRO A 60 -1.69 -35.33 -10.50
N SER A 61 -2.63 -35.84 -11.31
CA SER A 61 -2.69 -35.57 -12.75
C SER A 61 -3.31 -34.22 -13.08
N VAL A 62 -4.08 -33.64 -12.15
CA VAL A 62 -4.73 -32.34 -12.32
C VAL A 62 -3.70 -31.23 -12.08
N PRO A 63 -3.42 -30.34 -13.07
CA PRO A 63 -2.47 -29.24 -12.87
C PRO A 63 -2.94 -28.31 -11.75
N HIS A 64 -2.06 -28.02 -10.80
CA HIS A 64 -2.34 -27.12 -9.69
C HIS A 64 -1.03 -26.57 -9.10
N ASP A 65 -1.13 -25.46 -8.39
CA ASP A 65 0.02 -24.83 -7.75
C ASP A 65 0.29 -25.41 -6.36
N LYS A 66 1.52 -25.23 -5.88
CA LYS A 66 1.83 -25.47 -4.47
C LYS A 66 0.96 -24.58 -3.58
N GLU A 67 0.39 -25.16 -2.53
CA GLU A 67 -0.34 -24.38 -1.53
C GLU A 67 0.59 -23.42 -0.81
N LEU A 68 0.15 -22.16 -0.71
CA LEU A 68 0.80 -21.13 0.10
C LEU A 68 0.09 -20.99 1.46
N PRO A 69 0.77 -20.45 2.49
CA PRO A 69 0.14 -20.13 3.77
C PRO A 69 -1.06 -19.20 3.59
N ASP A 70 -2.10 -19.37 4.41
CA ASP A 70 -3.36 -18.64 4.25
C ASP A 70 -3.13 -17.12 4.38
N GLU A 71 -2.32 -16.68 5.32
CA GLU A 71 -1.93 -15.29 5.54
C GLU A 71 -1.24 -14.65 4.32
N THR A 72 -0.42 -15.43 3.61
CA THR A 72 0.24 -14.95 2.39
C THR A 72 -0.81 -14.68 1.30
N VAL A 73 -1.82 -15.54 1.20
CA VAL A 73 -2.89 -15.37 0.21
C VAL A 73 -3.87 -14.26 0.62
N GLU A 74 -4.16 -14.11 1.90
CA GLU A 74 -5.16 -13.17 2.40
C GLU A 74 -4.67 -11.72 2.52
N ILE A 75 -3.41 -11.52 2.93
CA ILE A 75 -2.85 -10.18 3.21
C ILE A 75 -1.48 -9.93 2.58
N GLY A 76 -0.84 -10.95 2.00
CA GLY A 76 0.51 -10.86 1.44
C GLY A 76 0.57 -10.48 -0.04
N TYR A 77 -0.55 -10.38 -0.75
CA TYR A 77 -0.54 -9.95 -2.16
C TYR A 77 -0.12 -8.49 -2.30
N ARG A 78 0.50 -8.19 -3.44
CA ARG A 78 1.02 -6.88 -3.80
C ARG A 78 0.36 -6.36 -5.06
N TYR A 79 0.31 -5.04 -5.20
CA TYR A 79 -0.13 -4.38 -6.42
C TYR A 79 1.08 -4.06 -7.31
N PRO A 80 1.21 -4.70 -8.48
CA PRO A 80 2.31 -4.44 -9.40
C PRO A 80 2.08 -3.17 -10.24
N GLU A 81 0.83 -2.75 -10.37
CA GLU A 81 0.39 -1.57 -11.14
C GLU A 81 -0.93 -1.03 -10.55
N GLY A 82 -1.31 0.17 -10.96
CA GLY A 82 -2.52 0.84 -10.50
C GLY A 82 -2.24 2.25 -9.99
N ALA A 83 -2.87 2.63 -8.88
CA ALA A 83 -2.72 3.93 -8.23
C ALA A 83 -1.43 3.97 -7.37
N LEU A 84 -0.27 3.85 -8.03
CA LEU A 84 1.07 3.82 -7.43
C LEU A 84 2.14 4.28 -8.45
N ILE A 85 3.34 4.61 -7.97
CA ILE A 85 4.51 5.00 -8.77
C ILE A 85 5.67 4.05 -8.50
N THR A 86 6.13 3.35 -9.54
CA THR A 86 7.28 2.45 -9.48
C THR A 86 8.50 3.03 -10.17
N ASP A 87 9.67 2.79 -9.58
CA ASP A 87 10.96 3.11 -10.18
C ASP A 87 11.41 1.94 -11.06
N GLY A 88 10.77 1.78 -12.23
CA GLY A 88 11.11 0.77 -13.22
C GLY A 88 10.12 -0.40 -13.33
N PRO A 89 10.46 -1.41 -14.15
CA PRO A 89 9.59 -2.54 -14.42
C PRO A 89 9.38 -3.38 -13.16
N VAL A 90 8.12 -3.67 -12.85
CA VAL A 90 7.76 -4.62 -11.78
C VAL A 90 7.81 -6.03 -12.35
N ASP A 91 8.53 -6.92 -11.68
CA ASP A 91 8.54 -8.33 -12.05
C ASP A 91 7.12 -8.91 -11.93
N PRO A 92 6.53 -9.45 -13.02
CA PRO A 92 5.21 -10.07 -12.97
C PRO A 92 5.14 -11.27 -12.03
N GLN A 93 6.24 -11.88 -11.62
CA GLN A 93 6.24 -12.93 -10.60
C GLN A 93 6.12 -12.38 -9.18
N ASP A 94 6.32 -11.08 -9.01
CA ASP A 94 6.40 -10.41 -7.73
C ASP A 94 5.02 -10.03 -7.15
N GLN A 95 4.13 -11.02 -7.10
CA GLN A 95 2.70 -10.85 -6.82
C GLN A 95 2.36 -10.88 -5.33
N TRP A 96 3.24 -11.43 -4.51
CA TRP A 96 3.01 -11.62 -3.09
C TRP A 96 4.31 -11.59 -2.30
N GLU A 97 4.20 -11.43 -1.00
CA GLU A 97 5.28 -11.58 -0.03
C GLU A 97 4.79 -12.29 1.22
N ASP A 98 5.74 -12.83 1.99
CA ASP A 98 5.48 -13.31 3.33
C ASP A 98 5.16 -12.11 4.25
N PRO A 99 3.93 -12.02 4.81
CA PRO A 99 3.56 -10.92 5.71
C PRO A 99 4.42 -10.82 6.97
N TYR A 100 5.07 -11.91 7.39
CA TYR A 100 5.99 -11.93 8.54
C TYR A 100 7.39 -11.42 8.19
N VAL A 101 7.75 -11.38 6.90
CA VAL A 101 9.03 -10.85 6.40
C VAL A 101 8.77 -9.76 5.34
N PRO A 102 8.13 -8.65 5.73
CA PRO A 102 7.69 -7.63 4.78
C PRO A 102 8.86 -6.93 4.10
N ARG A 103 8.75 -6.67 2.79
CA ARG A 103 9.78 -5.94 2.04
C ARG A 103 9.67 -4.43 2.17
N THR A 104 8.48 -3.93 2.46
CA THR A 104 8.18 -2.50 2.57
C THR A 104 8.55 -1.75 1.29
N THR A 105 8.03 -2.24 0.17
CA THR A 105 8.22 -1.72 -1.18
C THR A 105 6.91 -1.22 -1.77
N VAL A 106 6.98 -0.46 -2.87
CA VAL A 106 5.78 0.00 -3.59
C VAL A 106 4.89 -1.19 -3.95
N GLY A 107 3.58 -1.02 -3.81
CA GLY A 107 2.59 -2.06 -4.05
C GLY A 107 2.38 -3.03 -2.89
N SER A 108 3.26 -3.01 -1.88
CA SER A 108 3.05 -3.78 -0.64
C SER A 108 2.07 -3.08 0.29
N ARG A 109 1.38 -3.87 1.11
CA ARG A 109 0.70 -3.35 2.29
C ARG A 109 1.73 -2.87 3.32
N ILE A 110 1.44 -1.78 4.02
CA ILE A 110 2.29 -1.36 5.14
C ILE A 110 2.37 -2.50 6.18
N PRO A 111 3.57 -2.85 6.66
CA PRO A 111 3.71 -3.94 7.63
C PRO A 111 3.10 -3.59 8.98
N HIS A 112 2.51 -4.61 9.61
CA HIS A 112 2.02 -4.52 10.98
C HIS A 112 3.19 -4.59 11.97
N LYS A 113 3.27 -3.61 12.86
CA LYS A 113 4.12 -3.67 14.06
C LYS A 113 3.49 -2.82 15.15
N VAL A 114 3.44 -3.37 16.35
CA VAL A 114 2.96 -2.66 17.54
C VAL A 114 4.05 -1.71 18.04
N SER A 115 3.64 -0.50 18.34
CA SER A 115 4.44 0.56 18.95
C SER A 115 3.59 1.27 20.01
N GLU A 116 3.93 2.50 20.38
CA GLU A 116 3.22 3.23 21.44
C GLU A 116 2.64 4.56 20.93
N ASP A 117 1.47 4.95 21.43
CA ASP A 117 0.96 6.31 21.27
C ASP A 117 1.67 7.29 22.22
N THR A 118 1.30 8.57 22.18
CA THR A 118 1.90 9.58 23.07
C THR A 118 1.63 9.34 24.56
N SER A 119 0.57 8.62 24.88
CA SER A 119 0.11 8.27 26.22
C SER A 119 0.67 6.94 26.73
N GLY A 120 1.45 6.22 25.92
CA GLY A 120 2.05 4.92 26.25
C GLY A 120 1.12 3.73 26.00
N ASN A 121 -0.01 3.91 25.32
CA ASN A 121 -0.87 2.79 24.93
C ASN A 121 -0.32 2.10 23.68
N LYS A 122 -0.59 0.81 23.53
CA LYS A 122 -0.25 0.06 22.32
C LYS A 122 -0.97 0.64 21.11
N LEU A 123 -0.22 0.91 20.04
CA LEU A 123 -0.71 1.42 18.77
C LEU A 123 -0.19 0.53 17.63
N SER A 124 -1.06 0.13 16.70
CA SER A 124 -0.61 -0.56 15.49
C SER A 124 -0.12 0.44 14.45
N SER A 125 0.93 0.09 13.71
CA SER A 125 1.31 0.82 12.50
C SER A 125 0.16 0.93 11.48
N LEU A 126 -0.78 -0.02 11.48
CA LEU A 126 -1.96 0.02 10.62
C LEU A 126 -2.95 1.12 11.04
N ASP A 127 -3.02 1.47 12.33
CA ASP A 127 -3.92 2.50 12.87
C ASP A 127 -3.48 3.92 12.51
N LEU A 128 -2.26 4.06 12.00
CA LEU A 128 -1.74 5.31 11.42
C LEU A 128 -2.45 5.67 10.13
N ILE A 129 -3.02 4.68 9.44
CA ILE A 129 -3.70 4.87 8.15
C ILE A 129 -5.19 4.98 8.41
N LYS A 130 -5.75 6.14 8.06
CA LYS A 130 -7.18 6.43 8.26
C LYS A 130 -7.86 6.76 6.94
N ARG A 131 -8.08 8.05 6.68
CA ARG A 131 -8.86 8.54 5.53
C ARG A 131 -8.00 9.18 4.45
N ASN A 132 -6.87 9.74 4.85
CA ASN A 132 -6.00 10.52 3.97
C ASN A 132 -4.82 9.68 3.50
N PHE A 133 -4.13 10.20 2.48
CA PHE A 133 -2.78 9.73 2.21
C PHE A 133 -1.88 10.06 3.39
N VAL A 134 -0.93 9.18 3.67
CA VAL A 134 0.03 9.35 4.77
C VAL A 134 1.43 9.41 4.19
N VAL A 135 2.16 10.48 4.50
CA VAL A 135 3.61 10.54 4.35
C VAL A 135 4.23 10.07 5.67
N LEU A 136 4.89 8.91 5.61
CA LEU A 136 5.49 8.27 6.78
C LEU A 136 7.01 8.26 6.68
N THR A 137 7.70 8.71 7.73
CA THR A 137 9.15 8.82 7.79
C THR A 137 9.68 8.21 9.09
N THR A 138 10.99 7.94 9.16
CA THR A 138 11.69 7.54 10.40
C THR A 138 12.59 8.65 10.97
N SER A 139 12.37 9.90 10.52
CA SER A 139 13.11 11.08 10.99
C SER A 139 12.17 12.24 11.30
N ALA A 140 12.28 12.77 12.53
CA ALA A 140 11.45 13.88 13.01
C ALA A 140 11.63 15.18 12.20
N TYR A 141 12.78 15.32 11.54
CA TYR A 141 13.14 16.50 10.74
C TYR A 141 13.14 16.20 9.23
N SER A 142 12.47 15.13 8.81
CA SER A 142 12.38 14.81 7.39
C SER A 142 11.67 15.93 6.64
N PRO A 143 12.28 16.49 5.57
CA PRO A 143 11.68 17.59 4.81
C PRO A 143 10.41 17.15 4.06
N TRP A 144 10.19 15.83 3.92
CA TRP A 144 8.95 15.26 3.41
C TRP A 144 7.73 15.54 4.30
N LEU A 145 7.94 15.75 5.61
CA LEU A 145 6.85 16.12 6.52
C LEU A 145 6.29 17.51 6.19
N ASP A 146 7.16 18.46 5.85
CA ASP A 146 6.75 19.80 5.44
C ASP A 146 6.20 19.81 4.01
N ALA A 147 6.77 18.97 3.13
CA ALA A 147 6.22 18.78 1.78
C ALA A 147 4.76 18.29 1.82
N ALA A 148 4.43 17.36 2.71
CA ALA A 148 3.07 16.84 2.89
C ALA A 148 2.09 17.93 3.38
N ARG A 149 2.52 18.79 4.30
CA ARG A 149 1.69 19.89 4.85
C ARG A 149 1.40 21.00 3.83
N ARG A 150 2.17 21.09 2.75
CA ARG A 150 2.04 22.11 1.69
C ARG A 150 1.16 21.66 0.52
N GLN A 151 0.57 20.46 0.58
CA GLN A 151 -0.31 19.96 -0.47
C GLN A 151 -1.68 20.64 -0.42
N ASP A 152 -2.35 20.73 -1.58
CA ASP A 152 -3.66 21.38 -1.73
C ASP A 152 -4.81 20.65 -1.02
N PHE A 153 -4.57 19.41 -0.56
CA PHE A 153 -5.50 18.65 0.24
C PHE A 153 -4.77 17.96 1.40
N GLU A 154 -5.55 17.53 2.39
CA GLU A 154 -5.01 16.93 3.59
C GLU A 154 -4.21 15.64 3.30
N VAL A 155 -2.93 15.67 3.67
CA VAL A 155 -2.01 14.53 3.66
C VAL A 155 -1.41 14.44 5.07
N ASP A 156 -1.61 13.30 5.73
CA ASP A 156 -1.12 13.10 7.10
C ASP A 156 0.40 12.96 7.08
N ALA A 157 1.10 13.81 7.85
CA ALA A 157 2.56 13.80 7.95
C ALA A 157 3.00 13.17 9.27
N ILE A 158 3.53 11.94 9.21
CA ILE A 158 3.84 11.15 10.40
C ILE A 158 5.33 10.77 10.42
N SER A 159 6.02 11.13 11.49
CA SER A 159 7.35 10.61 11.80
C SER A 159 7.25 9.50 12.84
N VAL A 160 7.90 8.37 12.60
CA VAL A 160 8.08 7.29 13.57
C VAL A 160 9.40 7.52 14.29
N THR A 161 9.34 8.17 15.44
CA THR A 161 10.49 8.49 16.30
C THR A 161 10.03 8.52 17.76
N GLU A 162 10.97 8.50 18.72
CA GLU A 162 10.65 8.65 20.15
C GLU A 162 9.93 9.96 20.48
N THR A 163 10.16 11.00 19.68
CA THR A 163 9.62 12.36 19.85
C THR A 163 8.38 12.64 19.00
N SER A 164 7.85 11.62 18.32
CA SER A 164 6.65 11.77 17.48
C SER A 164 5.44 12.20 18.30
N ARG A 165 4.55 12.95 17.64
CA ARG A 165 3.28 13.42 18.22
C ARG A 165 2.14 12.42 18.10
N LEU A 166 2.33 11.32 17.36
CA LEU A 166 1.29 10.31 17.14
C LEU A 166 1.76 8.90 17.52
N VAL A 167 2.99 8.54 17.14
CA VAL A 167 3.53 7.19 17.35
C VAL A 167 4.98 7.24 17.80
N LYS A 168 5.20 6.88 19.06
CA LYS A 168 6.53 6.74 19.65
C LYS A 168 7.06 5.35 19.36
N ASP A 169 8.29 5.27 18.86
CA ASP A 169 9.00 4.00 18.66
C ASP A 169 10.24 3.88 19.55
N PRO A 170 10.07 3.74 20.88
CA PRO A 170 11.20 3.64 21.82
C PRO A 170 12.08 2.42 21.56
N SER A 171 11.51 1.34 21.01
CA SER A 171 12.25 0.13 20.67
C SER A 171 13.05 0.24 19.36
N GLY A 172 12.73 1.22 18.51
CA GLY A 172 13.21 1.33 17.13
C GLY A 172 12.74 0.19 16.21
N GLU A 173 11.86 -0.70 16.68
CA GLU A 173 11.46 -1.89 15.96
C GLU A 173 10.48 -1.60 14.81
N LEU A 174 9.63 -0.58 14.95
CA LEU A 174 8.76 -0.14 13.86
C LEU A 174 9.61 0.49 12.75
N ALA A 175 10.57 1.36 13.10
CA ALA A 175 11.51 1.92 12.14
C ALA A 175 12.32 0.85 11.39
N LYS A 176 12.77 -0.21 12.08
CA LYS A 176 13.45 -1.36 11.44
C LYS A 176 12.58 -2.10 10.44
N VAL A 177 11.33 -2.39 10.79
CA VAL A 177 10.37 -3.08 9.91
C VAL A 177 10.04 -2.25 8.67
N LEU A 178 10.02 -0.92 8.80
CA LEU A 178 9.79 -0.01 7.67
C LEU A 178 10.95 0.05 6.66
N LYS A 179 12.16 -0.39 7.05
CA LYS A 179 13.34 -0.49 6.15
C LYS A 179 13.59 0.81 5.36
N LEU A 180 13.41 1.96 6.03
CA LEU A 180 13.70 3.27 5.47
C LEU A 180 15.15 3.67 5.76
N LYS A 181 15.86 4.10 4.71
CA LYS A 181 17.17 4.75 4.86
C LYS A 181 16.98 6.21 5.27
N GLU A 182 18.05 6.85 5.71
CA GLU A 182 18.04 8.27 6.06
C GLU A 182 17.50 9.13 4.90
N GLY A 183 16.61 10.07 5.25
CA GLY A 183 15.93 10.97 4.30
C GLY A 183 14.88 10.31 3.38
N GLN A 184 14.64 9.00 3.51
CA GLN A 184 13.55 8.34 2.80
C GLN A 184 12.21 8.50 3.53
N ALA A 185 11.13 8.41 2.77
CA ALA A 185 9.76 8.38 3.28
C ALA A 185 8.88 7.44 2.43
N LEU A 186 7.71 7.08 2.95
CA LEU A 186 6.69 6.31 2.23
C LEU A 186 5.46 7.18 2.02
N LEU A 187 4.89 7.12 0.82
CA LEU A 187 3.53 7.59 0.55
C LEU A 187 2.61 6.38 0.66
N ILE A 188 1.70 6.41 1.61
CA ILE A 188 0.77 5.32 1.90
C ILE A 188 -0.65 5.80 1.56
N ARG A 189 -1.38 4.94 0.86
CA ARG A 189 -2.77 5.20 0.45
C ARG A 189 -3.74 5.04 1.63
N PRO A 190 -4.97 5.58 1.50
CA PRO A 190 -6.02 5.35 2.48
C PRO A 190 -6.35 3.87 2.72
N ASP A 191 -6.07 2.98 1.76
CA ASP A 191 -6.26 1.53 1.91
C ASP A 191 -5.05 0.78 2.50
N GLY A 192 -4.00 1.50 2.92
CA GLY A 192 -2.83 0.94 3.60
C GLY A 192 -1.75 0.38 2.68
N TYR A 193 -1.85 0.61 1.36
CA TYR A 193 -0.83 0.20 0.39
C TYR A 193 0.18 1.32 0.14
N ILE A 194 1.45 0.94 -0.02
CA ILE A 194 2.54 1.86 -0.33
C ILE A 194 2.42 2.26 -1.81
N ALA A 195 2.06 3.52 -2.06
CA ALA A 195 1.95 4.07 -3.40
C ALA A 195 3.29 4.53 -3.97
N TRP A 196 4.20 5.02 -3.13
CA TRP A 196 5.48 5.52 -3.59
C TRP A 196 6.51 5.50 -2.46
N LYS A 197 7.78 5.25 -2.80
CA LYS A 197 8.91 5.35 -1.88
C LYS A 197 9.74 6.58 -2.25
N MET A 198 9.71 7.57 -1.38
CA MET A 198 10.43 8.83 -1.51
C MET A 198 11.90 8.66 -1.16
N THR A 199 12.78 9.24 -1.98
CA THR A 199 14.22 9.32 -1.70
C THR A 199 14.60 10.69 -1.16
N ALA A 200 15.78 10.83 -0.57
CA ALA A 200 16.32 12.13 -0.17
C ALA A 200 16.70 12.96 -1.41
N ALA A 201 15.73 13.61 -2.05
CA ALA A 201 15.99 14.64 -3.04
C ALA A 201 16.27 15.96 -2.31
N VAL A 202 17.08 16.82 -2.93
CA VAL A 202 17.61 18.02 -2.25
C VAL A 202 16.72 19.25 -2.46
N GLU A 203 15.85 19.24 -3.49
CA GLU A 203 15.08 20.43 -3.90
C GLU A 203 13.64 20.08 -4.33
N ASN A 204 12.73 21.06 -4.15
CA ASN A 204 11.33 21.04 -4.62
C ASN A 204 10.48 19.83 -4.20
N LEU A 205 10.67 19.33 -2.97
CA LEU A 205 9.97 18.13 -2.48
C LEU A 205 8.45 18.25 -2.47
N ALA A 206 7.92 19.45 -2.16
CA ALA A 206 6.48 19.71 -2.17
C ALA A 206 5.89 19.56 -3.58
N ASP A 207 6.58 20.10 -4.60
CA ASP A 207 6.17 20.00 -5.99
C ASP A 207 6.29 18.56 -6.49
N GLN A 208 7.36 17.84 -6.12
CA GLN A 208 7.51 16.43 -6.46
C GLN A 208 6.39 15.57 -5.87
N LEU A 209 6.05 15.77 -4.60
CA LEU A 209 4.94 15.07 -3.96
C LEU A 209 3.61 15.43 -4.64
N GLY A 210 3.39 16.70 -4.97
CA GLY A 210 2.21 17.17 -5.69
C GLY A 210 2.07 16.52 -7.06
N MET A 211 3.15 16.44 -7.84
CA MET A 211 3.18 15.77 -9.14
C MET A 211 2.88 14.27 -9.02
N VAL A 212 3.44 13.60 -8.01
CA VAL A 212 3.17 12.18 -7.74
C VAL A 212 1.70 11.96 -7.38
N LEU A 213 1.15 12.76 -6.46
CA LEU A 213 -0.26 12.70 -6.07
C LEU A 213 -1.17 12.98 -7.27
N GLN A 214 -0.84 13.98 -8.09
CA GLN A 214 -1.58 14.29 -9.31
C GLN A 214 -1.56 13.11 -10.28
N ARG A 215 -0.40 12.46 -10.50
CA ARG A 215 -0.30 11.30 -11.39
C ARG A 215 -1.10 10.10 -10.88
N ILE A 216 -1.14 9.88 -9.57
CA ILE A 216 -1.92 8.80 -8.93
C ILE A 216 -3.42 9.10 -9.02
N LEU A 217 -3.85 10.31 -8.66
CA LEU A 217 -5.27 10.68 -8.52
C LEU A 217 -5.92 11.09 -9.85
N ARG A 218 -5.11 11.58 -10.79
CA ARG A 218 -5.54 12.05 -12.11
C ARG A 218 -4.71 11.41 -13.21
N PRO A 219 -4.72 10.06 -13.31
CA PRO A 219 -3.99 9.39 -14.37
C PRO A 219 -4.57 9.83 -15.72
N ASN A 220 -3.70 10.10 -16.69
CA ASN A 220 -4.14 10.35 -18.05
C ASN A 220 -4.90 9.12 -18.52
N SER A 221 -6.19 9.28 -18.83
CA SER A 221 -7.01 8.23 -19.40
C SER A 221 -6.33 7.77 -20.69
N MET A 222 -5.64 6.63 -20.64
CA MET A 222 -5.20 5.97 -21.86
C MET A 222 -6.45 5.68 -22.67
N THR A 223 -6.44 6.14 -23.91
CA THR A 223 -7.47 5.95 -24.92
C THR A 223 -7.99 4.52 -24.82
N ARG A 224 -9.24 4.37 -24.35
CA ARG A 224 -9.94 3.07 -24.39
C ARG A 224 -10.12 2.73 -25.87
N THR A 225 -9.18 2.02 -26.45
CA THR A 225 -9.41 1.30 -27.70
C THR A 225 -10.46 0.25 -27.36
N ARG A 226 -11.72 0.55 -27.66
CA ARG A 226 -12.81 -0.41 -27.63
C ARG A 226 -12.40 -1.54 -28.57
N LEU A 227 -12.23 -2.74 -28.02
CA LEU A 227 -12.36 -3.99 -28.78
C LEU A 227 -13.84 -4.27 -29.02
#